data_AF-A0AAV8QU06-F1
#
_entry.id   AF-A0AAV8QU06-F1
#
_cell.length_a   1.000
_cell.length_b   1.000
_cell.length_c   1.000
_cell.angle_alpha   90.00
_cell.angle_beta   90.00
_cell.angle_gamma   90.00
#
_symmetry.space_group_name_H-M   'P 1'
#
loop_
_entity.id
_entity.type
_entity.pdbx_description
1 polymer ?
#
loop_
_entity_poly.entity_id
_entity_poly.type
_entity_poly.pdbx_seq_one_letter_code
_entity_poly.pdbx_strand_id
1 'polypeptide(L)'
;MDETTNYRDLYAAHSEKSPGQHDSNFNHNLPNSRKVNDQETPLLIGSQIKSTFYNVQGGIMALIRRCLELENGDTITIVSGCVDHYQSNESEDIGWGCGWRNIQMLSSHLLVQRPDARDVMFGGSGFVPDILSLQRWLEIAWKRGFDTYGFDSFGQNIYGSKKWIGTTECATILRSFGLRARIVDFDSITSKRPLNNWNPGCKLAGKQSHGPIDKFLQRTMNEDSQVLVDWVWKYFACEFNSRLDGSKSVLISEKTPLYFQHDGHSRTIVGIQMQKGKCASEHHYSLLVLDPAHRTAALERSLADNNGWQKLIKRGIDSLKKPQYQLCYKSGFLEFYLHRDSRDSINYRCQSPQSFSYY
;
A
#
# COMPACT_ATOMS: atom_id res chain seq x y z
N MET A 1 26.88 -22.88 -51.32
CA MET A 1 28.07 -23.41 -51.99
C MET A 1 28.87 -22.21 -52.47
N ASP A 2 30.15 -22.17 -52.07
CA ASP A 2 31.27 -21.33 -52.52
C ASP A 2 31.22 -19.81 -52.33
N GLU A 3 31.76 -19.39 -51.18
CA GLU A 3 33.13 -18.86 -50.99
C GLU A 3 33.87 -18.15 -52.16
N THR A 4 34.62 -17.11 -51.75
CA THR A 4 35.87 -16.52 -52.34
C THR A 4 35.85 -15.15 -53.06
N THR A 5 36.40 -14.16 -52.33
CA THR A 5 37.62 -13.38 -52.66
C THR A 5 37.57 -12.19 -53.66
N ASN A 6 37.59 -10.98 -53.06
CA ASN A 6 38.58 -9.89 -53.17
C ASN A 6 39.22 -9.50 -54.54
N TYR A 7 39.09 -8.21 -54.91
CA TYR A 7 40.01 -7.41 -55.74
C TYR A 7 40.00 -5.98 -55.13
N ARG A 8 41.11 -5.51 -54.53
CA ARG A 8 42.14 -4.58 -55.11
C ARG A 8 41.55 -3.26 -55.66
N ASP A 9 42.09 -2.06 -55.44
CA ASP A 9 43.32 -1.59 -54.81
C ASP A 9 43.32 -0.03 -54.80
N LEU A 10 43.96 0.54 -53.78
CA LEU A 10 44.88 1.69 -53.79
C LEU A 10 44.42 3.12 -54.17
N TYR A 11 44.50 4.05 -53.20
CA TYR A 11 45.51 5.13 -53.09
C TYR A 11 45.41 5.77 -51.67
N ALA A 12 46.35 5.44 -50.76
CA ALA A 12 47.43 6.30 -50.25
C ALA A 12 46.93 7.52 -49.40
N ALA A 13 46.93 7.44 -48.06
CA ALA A 13 48.06 7.67 -47.15
C ALA A 13 48.36 9.17 -46.90
N HIS A 14 48.04 9.64 -45.68
CA HIS A 14 48.94 10.51 -44.89
C HIS A 14 48.59 10.40 -43.40
N SER A 15 49.57 9.93 -42.65
CA SER A 15 49.67 9.99 -41.19
C SER A 15 50.06 11.41 -40.78
N GLU A 16 49.46 11.96 -39.72
CA GLU A 16 50.17 12.82 -38.77
C GLU A 16 49.35 13.12 -37.49
N LYS A 17 49.92 12.68 -36.35
CA LYS A 17 50.02 13.32 -35.02
C LYS A 17 48.78 13.90 -34.32
N SER A 18 48.49 13.33 -33.14
CA SER A 18 47.87 14.04 -32.00
C SER A 18 48.72 15.24 -31.57
N PRO A 19 48.10 16.37 -31.20
CA PRO A 19 48.05 16.71 -29.77
C PRO A 19 46.79 17.50 -29.37
N GLY A 20 46.47 17.50 -28.06
CA GLY A 20 45.59 18.52 -27.48
C GLY A 20 44.58 17.98 -26.49
N GLN A 21 45.00 17.89 -25.23
CA GLN A 21 44.10 17.91 -24.08
C GLN A 21 43.21 19.15 -24.16
N HIS A 22 41.90 18.95 -24.15
CA HIS A 22 40.96 19.99 -23.73
C HIS A 22 40.36 19.55 -22.39
N ASP A 23 40.93 20.11 -21.33
CA ASP A 23 40.26 20.22 -20.04
C ASP A 23 38.97 21.02 -20.23
N SER A 24 37.83 20.36 -20.05
CA SER A 24 36.58 21.03 -19.72
C SER A 24 36.11 20.51 -18.37
N ASN A 25 36.64 21.13 -17.33
CA ASN A 25 36.06 21.21 -16.01
C ASN A 25 34.61 21.73 -16.13
N PHE A 26 33.64 20.83 -16.26
CA PHE A 26 32.26 21.10 -15.88
C PHE A 26 32.02 20.54 -14.49
N ASN A 27 32.47 21.33 -13.53
CA ASN A 27 32.28 21.15 -12.12
C ASN A 27 30.83 21.54 -11.77
N HIS A 28 29.87 20.63 -11.98
CA HIS A 28 28.57 20.75 -11.34
C HIS A 28 28.67 20.16 -9.93
N ASN A 29 29.00 21.04 -8.99
CA ASN A 29 28.72 20.86 -7.57
C ASN A 29 27.21 20.69 -7.37
N LEU A 30 26.71 19.46 -7.50
CA LEU A 30 25.45 19.06 -6.87
C LEU A 30 25.73 18.84 -5.37
N PRO A 31 24.96 19.46 -4.46
CA PRO A 31 25.14 19.21 -3.04
C PRO A 31 24.70 17.77 -2.70
N ASN A 32 25.64 16.97 -2.20
CA ASN A 32 25.46 15.67 -1.55
C ASN A 32 24.59 14.64 -2.31
N SER A 33 25.14 14.04 -3.37
CA SER A 33 24.82 12.64 -3.68
C SER A 33 25.31 11.79 -2.50
N ARG A 34 24.41 11.47 -1.56
CA ARG A 34 24.70 10.57 -0.43
C ARG A 34 25.27 9.27 -1.02
N LYS A 35 26.54 8.94 -0.73
CA LYS A 35 27.15 7.68 -1.17
C LYS A 35 26.35 6.53 -0.56
N VAL A 36 25.48 5.90 -1.35
CA VAL A 36 24.80 4.68 -0.96
C VAL A 36 25.87 3.59 -0.92
N ASN A 37 26.02 2.92 0.22
CA ASN A 37 26.88 1.76 0.30
C ASN A 37 26.18 0.60 -0.41
N ASP A 38 26.60 0.29 -1.64
CA ASP A 38 26.01 -0.73 -2.49
C ASP A 38 26.05 -2.15 -1.87
N GLN A 39 26.85 -2.36 -0.81
CA GLN A 39 26.93 -3.64 -0.10
C GLN A 39 25.83 -3.87 0.95
N GLU A 40 25.12 -2.83 1.40
CA GLU A 40 24.11 -2.98 2.47
C GLU A 40 22.95 -3.90 2.07
N THR A 41 22.54 -3.85 0.79
CA THR A 41 21.41 -4.64 0.29
C THR A 41 21.75 -6.14 0.20
N PRO A 42 22.84 -6.58 -0.46
CA PRO A 42 23.24 -7.99 -0.44
C PRO A 42 23.42 -8.55 0.98
N LEU A 43 24.00 -7.77 1.90
CA LEU A 43 24.16 -8.18 3.30
C LEU A 43 22.82 -8.34 4.01
N LEU A 44 21.87 -7.42 3.81
CA LEU A 44 20.53 -7.55 4.38
C LEU A 44 19.81 -8.77 3.81
N ILE A 45 19.92 -9.03 2.50
CA ILE A 45 19.30 -10.20 1.87
C ILE A 45 19.78 -11.50 2.51
N GLY A 46 21.09 -11.63 2.77
CA GLY A 46 21.66 -12.82 3.42
C GLY A 46 21.40 -12.92 4.93
N SER A 47 21.02 -11.83 5.59
CA SER A 47 20.88 -11.74 7.05
C SER A 47 19.46 -11.57 7.57
N GLN A 48 18.51 -11.20 6.70
CA GLN A 48 17.12 -10.94 7.09
C GLN A 48 16.42 -12.21 7.59
N ILE A 49 15.54 -12.05 8.56
CA ILE A 49 14.86 -13.16 9.23
C ILE A 49 13.42 -13.24 8.74
N LYS A 50 12.96 -14.44 8.41
CA LYS A 50 11.55 -14.70 8.10
C LYS A 50 10.71 -14.48 9.34
N SER A 51 9.70 -13.61 9.24
CA SER A 51 8.77 -13.41 10.34
C SER A 51 7.88 -14.62 10.54
N THR A 52 7.74 -15.03 11.80
CA THR A 52 6.81 -16.08 12.22
C THR A 52 5.43 -15.48 12.46
N PHE A 53 4.39 -16.23 12.11
CA PHE A 53 3.01 -15.91 12.46
C PHE A 53 2.28 -17.19 12.88
N TYR A 54 1.11 -17.04 13.51
CA TYR A 54 0.28 -18.17 13.90
C TYR A 54 -0.38 -18.76 12.64
N ASN A 55 -0.01 -19.99 12.28
CA ASN A 55 -0.55 -20.67 11.11
C ASN A 55 -1.97 -21.19 11.38
N VAL A 56 -2.95 -20.67 10.64
CA VAL A 56 -4.35 -21.11 10.69
C VAL A 56 -4.57 -22.16 9.62
N GLN A 57 -5.06 -23.35 9.99
CA GLN A 57 -5.28 -24.42 9.02
C GLN A 57 -6.31 -24.00 7.97
N GLY A 58 -5.93 -24.08 6.68
CA GLY A 58 -6.76 -23.62 5.57
C GLY A 58 -6.79 -22.10 5.36
N GLY A 59 -6.13 -21.32 6.24
CA GLY A 59 -5.98 -19.88 6.13
C GLY A 59 -7.14 -19.07 6.72
N ILE A 60 -6.81 -17.97 7.39
CA ILE A 60 -7.79 -17.11 8.08
C ILE A 60 -8.84 -16.54 7.11
N MET A 61 -8.43 -16.17 5.90
CA MET A 61 -9.33 -15.62 4.88
C MET A 61 -10.37 -16.63 4.39
N ALA A 62 -10.05 -17.93 4.39
CA ALA A 62 -11.00 -18.98 4.03
C ALA A 62 -12.08 -19.14 5.13
N LEU A 63 -11.67 -19.07 6.41
CA LEU A 63 -12.61 -19.10 7.53
C LEU A 63 -13.54 -17.86 7.53
N ILE A 64 -12.99 -16.67 7.26
CA ILE A 64 -13.77 -15.43 7.13
C ILE A 64 -14.82 -15.58 6.02
N ARG A 65 -14.40 -16.07 4.84
CA ARG A 65 -15.30 -16.30 3.70
C ARG A 65 -16.42 -17.26 4.06
N ARG A 66 -16.10 -18.41 4.66
CA ARG A 66 -17.09 -19.39 5.11
C ARG A 66 -18.12 -18.76 6.05
N CYS A 67 -17.68 -17.97 7.01
CA CYS A 67 -18.58 -17.28 7.92
C CYS A 67 -19.50 -16.28 7.19
N LEU A 68 -18.96 -15.48 6.27
CA LEU A 68 -19.75 -14.56 5.44
C LEU A 68 -20.79 -15.30 4.57
N GLU A 69 -20.39 -16.42 3.97
CA GLU A 69 -21.26 -17.32 3.20
C GLU A 69 -22.40 -17.93 4.04
N LEU A 70 -22.25 -17.99 5.36
CA LEU A 70 -23.29 -18.47 6.29
C LEU A 70 -24.17 -17.36 6.88
N GLU A 71 -23.79 -16.08 6.75
CA GLU A 71 -24.60 -14.99 7.33
C GLU A 71 -25.96 -14.79 6.66
N ASN A 72 -27.02 -14.57 7.43
CA ASN A 72 -28.33 -14.30 6.85
C ASN A 72 -28.41 -12.87 6.27
N GLY A 73 -29.16 -12.71 5.18
CA GLY A 73 -29.48 -11.41 4.57
C GLY A 73 -29.02 -11.26 3.13
N ASP A 74 -29.60 -10.28 2.44
CA ASP A 74 -29.20 -9.91 1.08
C ASP A 74 -27.96 -9.01 1.15
N THR A 75 -26.80 -9.64 1.11
CA THR A 75 -25.49 -8.97 1.24
C THR A 75 -24.61 -9.26 0.04
N ILE A 76 -23.86 -8.24 -0.38
CA ILE A 76 -22.77 -8.40 -1.33
C ILE A 76 -21.48 -8.15 -0.55
N THR A 77 -20.60 -9.14 -0.54
CA THR A 77 -19.31 -9.03 0.13
C THR A 77 -18.19 -9.22 -0.87
N ILE A 78 -17.18 -8.35 -0.82
CA ILE A 78 -15.96 -8.49 -1.62
C ILE A 78 -14.79 -8.57 -0.65
N VAL A 79 -14.02 -9.65 -0.73
CA VAL A 79 -12.82 -9.89 0.08
C VAL A 79 -11.60 -9.99 -0.80
N SER A 80 -10.45 -9.55 -0.27
CA SER A 80 -9.14 -9.84 -0.87
C SER A 80 -8.92 -11.35 -0.93
N GLY A 81 -7.96 -11.78 -1.75
CA GLY A 81 -7.48 -13.16 -1.80
C GLY A 81 -6.81 -13.62 -0.49
N CYS A 82 -5.66 -14.29 -0.59
CA CYS A 82 -4.94 -14.75 0.59
C CYS A 82 -4.32 -13.59 1.37
N VAL A 83 -4.42 -13.63 2.70
CA VAL A 83 -3.76 -12.71 3.64
C VAL A 83 -3.44 -13.50 4.89
N ASP A 84 -2.19 -13.49 5.33
CA ASP A 84 -1.81 -14.04 6.63
C ASP A 84 -1.99 -12.98 7.71
N HIS A 85 -2.50 -13.37 8.88
CA HIS A 85 -2.68 -12.46 9.99
C HIS A 85 -1.40 -12.37 10.83
N TYR A 86 -0.80 -11.17 10.87
CA TYR A 86 0.34 -10.86 11.72
C TYR A 86 -0.13 -10.10 12.96
N GLN A 87 -0.13 -10.79 14.10
CA GLN A 87 -0.43 -10.18 15.40
C GLN A 87 0.81 -9.55 16.03
N SER A 88 0.63 -8.56 16.90
CA SER A 88 1.68 -8.04 17.76
C SER A 88 2.05 -9.04 18.87
N ASN A 89 3.33 -9.13 19.15
CA ASN A 89 3.94 -9.98 20.15
C ASN A 89 4.19 -9.17 21.45
N GLU A 90 3.82 -9.77 22.60
CA GLU A 90 3.85 -9.13 23.92
C GLU A 90 5.23 -8.65 24.32
N SER A 91 6.27 -9.43 23.99
CA SER A 91 7.64 -9.13 24.35
C SER A 91 8.37 -8.25 23.35
N GLU A 92 7.78 -7.99 22.18
CA GLU A 92 8.47 -7.37 21.04
C GLU A 92 7.86 -6.01 20.70
N ASP A 93 6.57 -6.01 20.32
CA ASP A 93 6.00 -4.92 19.52
C ASP A 93 4.62 -4.43 19.97
N ILE A 94 4.04 -4.96 21.06
CA ILE A 94 2.84 -4.37 21.64
C ILE A 94 3.08 -2.89 22.00
N GLY A 95 2.12 -2.04 21.62
CA GLY A 95 2.13 -0.61 21.86
C GLY A 95 2.84 0.23 20.79
N TRP A 96 3.49 -0.39 19.79
CA TRP A 96 4.17 0.36 18.72
C TRP A 96 4.27 -0.33 17.36
N GLY A 97 4.09 -1.65 17.32
CA GLY A 97 4.34 -2.51 16.17
C GLY A 97 3.27 -2.53 15.09
N CYS A 98 2.10 -1.95 15.33
CA CYS A 98 0.92 -2.17 14.47
C CYS A 98 1.19 -1.82 13.00
N GLY A 99 1.88 -0.71 12.72
CA GLY A 99 2.23 -0.35 11.34
C GLY A 99 3.13 -1.38 10.66
N TRP A 100 4.11 -1.92 11.37
CA TRP A 100 4.98 -2.97 10.86
C TRP A 100 4.21 -4.27 10.59
N ARG A 101 3.34 -4.68 11.52
CA ARG A 101 2.49 -5.87 11.34
C ARG A 101 1.52 -5.71 10.16
N ASN A 102 0.98 -4.52 9.92
CA ASN A 102 0.17 -4.25 8.73
C ASN A 102 0.98 -4.33 7.43
N ILE A 103 2.24 -3.86 7.40
CA ILE A 103 3.14 -4.10 6.25
C ILE A 103 3.35 -5.59 6.02
N GLN A 104 3.51 -6.38 7.08
CA GLN A 104 3.63 -7.84 6.97
C GLN A 104 2.37 -8.48 6.38
N MET A 105 1.17 -8.09 6.83
CA MET A 105 -0.09 -8.56 6.27
C MET A 105 -0.23 -8.21 4.78
N LEU A 106 0.05 -6.96 4.39
CA LEU A 106 0.04 -6.55 2.97
C LEU A 106 1.06 -7.35 2.14
N SER A 107 2.27 -7.53 2.68
CA SER A 107 3.34 -8.27 2.02
C SER A 107 3.00 -9.74 1.84
N SER A 108 2.34 -10.38 2.80
CA SER A 108 1.92 -11.79 2.69
C SER A 108 1.02 -12.02 1.47
N HIS A 109 0.07 -11.09 1.24
CA HIS A 109 -0.79 -11.13 0.07
C HIS A 109 0.01 -10.92 -1.22
N LEU A 110 0.85 -9.89 -1.28
CA LEU A 110 1.63 -9.56 -2.47
C LEU A 110 2.56 -10.70 -2.88
N LEU A 111 3.28 -11.30 -1.93
CA LEU A 111 4.22 -12.39 -2.21
C LEU A 111 3.54 -13.64 -2.77
N VAL A 112 2.26 -13.86 -2.47
CA VAL A 112 1.50 -15.02 -2.98
C VAL A 112 0.80 -14.68 -4.30
N GLN A 113 0.17 -13.52 -4.41
CA GLN A 113 -0.69 -13.17 -5.56
C GLN A 113 0.05 -12.53 -6.73
N ARG A 114 1.27 -12.03 -6.49
CA ARG A 114 2.00 -11.20 -7.47
C ARG A 114 3.42 -11.75 -7.68
N PRO A 115 3.65 -12.57 -8.74
CA PRO A 115 4.99 -13.05 -9.06
C PRO A 115 6.00 -11.91 -9.23
N ASP A 116 5.59 -10.82 -9.89
CA ASP A 116 6.43 -9.62 -10.07
C ASP A 116 6.83 -8.96 -8.75
N ALA A 117 5.95 -8.97 -7.74
CA ALA A 117 6.28 -8.49 -6.41
C ALA A 117 7.15 -9.49 -5.64
N ARG A 118 6.88 -10.80 -5.78
CA ARG A 118 7.63 -11.88 -5.14
C ARG A 118 9.10 -11.89 -5.54
N ASP A 119 9.39 -11.60 -6.80
CA ASP A 119 10.75 -11.63 -7.35
C ASP A 119 11.61 -10.44 -6.88
N VAL A 120 10.99 -9.31 -6.53
CA VAL A 120 11.71 -8.06 -6.19
C VAL A 120 11.65 -7.71 -4.70
N MET A 121 10.52 -7.98 -4.03
CA MET A 121 10.34 -7.61 -2.63
C MET A 121 11.32 -8.37 -1.76
N PHE A 122 11.96 -7.62 -0.86
CA PHE A 122 12.91 -8.15 0.12
C PHE A 122 14.05 -8.96 -0.52
N GLY A 123 14.46 -8.56 -1.73
CA GLY A 123 15.53 -9.22 -2.48
C GLY A 123 15.15 -10.59 -3.02
N GLY A 124 13.87 -10.82 -3.32
CA GLY A 124 13.41 -12.08 -3.91
C GLY A 124 13.42 -13.25 -2.94
N SER A 125 13.43 -12.99 -1.62
CA SER A 125 13.53 -14.02 -0.59
C SER A 125 12.31 -14.95 -0.53
N GLY A 126 11.19 -14.53 -1.11
CA GLY A 126 9.93 -15.29 -1.14
C GLY A 126 9.24 -15.40 0.21
N PHE A 127 9.64 -14.62 1.22
CA PHE A 127 9.00 -14.59 2.53
C PHE A 127 8.85 -13.17 3.09
N VAL A 128 7.91 -13.01 4.02
CA VAL A 128 7.72 -11.75 4.77
C VAL A 128 8.78 -11.65 5.88
N PRO A 129 9.60 -10.59 5.90
CA PRO A 129 10.66 -10.42 6.89
C PRO A 129 10.12 -9.92 8.25
N ASP A 130 10.91 -10.10 9.31
CA ASP A 130 10.64 -9.60 10.66
C ASP A 130 10.72 -8.06 10.76
N ILE A 131 10.28 -7.50 11.89
CA ILE A 131 10.20 -6.04 12.08
C ILE A 131 11.59 -5.40 11.96
N LEU A 132 12.62 -6.02 12.54
CA LEU A 132 13.99 -5.50 12.49
C LEU A 132 14.51 -5.44 11.05
N SER A 133 14.26 -6.47 10.24
CA SER A 133 14.62 -6.46 8.82
C SER A 133 13.80 -5.44 8.04
N LEU A 134 12.50 -5.26 8.32
CA LEU A 134 11.67 -4.21 7.71
C LEU A 134 12.20 -2.81 8.02
N GLN A 135 12.67 -2.57 9.24
CA GLN A 135 13.30 -1.31 9.61
C GLN A 135 14.56 -1.04 8.76
N ARG A 136 15.41 -2.05 8.55
CA ARG A 136 16.60 -1.91 7.69
C ARG A 136 16.23 -1.68 6.23
N TRP A 137 15.20 -2.37 5.72
CA TRP A 137 14.68 -2.12 4.38
C TRP A 137 14.17 -0.68 4.22
N LEU A 138 13.52 -0.11 5.23
CA LEU A 138 13.10 1.29 5.23
C LEU A 138 14.29 2.25 5.23
N GLU A 139 15.32 1.99 6.04
CA GLU A 139 16.54 2.81 6.04
C GLU A 139 17.27 2.77 4.69
N ILE A 140 17.36 1.60 4.06
CA ILE A 140 17.93 1.46 2.71
C ILE A 140 17.10 2.28 1.71
N ALA A 141 15.76 2.24 1.79
CA ALA A 141 14.90 3.05 0.95
C ALA A 141 15.17 4.55 1.14
N TRP A 142 15.27 5.02 2.38
CA TRP A 142 15.58 6.40 2.69
C TRP A 142 16.98 6.83 2.19
N LYS A 143 18.00 5.98 2.37
CA LYS A 143 19.36 6.23 1.85
C LYS A 143 19.39 6.34 0.33
N ARG A 144 18.52 5.59 -0.36
CA ARG A 144 18.31 5.65 -1.82
C ARG A 144 17.48 6.86 -2.27
N GLY A 145 17.08 7.74 -1.36
CA GLY A 145 16.40 8.99 -1.69
C GLY A 145 14.87 8.91 -1.73
N PHE A 146 14.27 7.77 -1.36
CA PHE A 146 12.83 7.71 -1.15
C PHE A 146 12.48 8.48 0.13
N ASP A 147 11.40 9.26 0.12
CA ASP A 147 10.83 9.93 1.30
C ASP A 147 11.87 10.57 2.25
N THR A 148 12.61 11.53 1.72
CA THR A 148 13.64 12.26 2.47
C THR A 148 13.07 13.00 3.68
N TYR A 149 11.82 13.45 3.60
CA TYR A 149 11.12 14.07 4.73
C TYR A 149 10.86 13.07 5.85
N GLY A 150 10.35 11.87 5.53
CA GLY A 150 10.24 10.76 6.48
C GLY A 150 11.58 10.47 7.15
N PHE A 151 12.64 10.31 6.37
CA PHE A 151 13.98 10.08 6.88
C PHE A 151 14.44 11.10 7.92
N ASP A 152 14.31 12.40 7.60
CA ASP A 152 14.71 13.47 8.51
C ASP A 152 13.81 13.55 9.75
N SER A 153 12.49 13.35 9.58
CA SER A 153 11.54 13.36 10.70
C SER A 153 11.77 12.25 11.72
N PHE A 154 12.35 11.13 11.27
CA PHE A 154 12.76 10.02 12.14
C PHE A 154 14.18 10.19 12.69
N GLY A 155 14.87 11.30 12.44
CA GLY A 155 16.24 11.51 12.90
C GLY A 155 17.23 10.56 12.23
N GLN A 156 16.94 10.14 10.98
CA GLN A 156 17.82 9.37 10.11
C GLN A 156 18.15 7.94 10.58
N ASN A 157 17.45 7.44 11.59
CA ASN A 157 17.61 6.08 12.12
C ASN A 157 16.27 5.57 12.68
N ILE A 158 15.89 4.37 12.27
CA ILE A 158 14.73 3.65 12.80
C ILE A 158 15.05 2.21 13.22
N TYR A 159 16.16 1.65 12.74
CA TYR A 159 16.58 0.29 13.10
C TYR A 159 16.82 0.13 14.60
N GLY A 160 16.23 -0.91 15.17
CA GLY A 160 16.28 -1.20 16.60
C GLY A 160 15.42 -0.28 17.47
N SER A 161 14.70 0.68 16.88
CA SER A 161 13.82 1.58 17.62
C SER A 161 12.40 1.04 17.76
N LYS A 162 11.66 1.56 18.74
CA LYS A 162 10.22 1.26 18.95
C LYS A 162 9.31 2.35 18.35
N LYS A 163 9.73 2.96 17.24
CA LYS A 163 9.02 4.10 16.63
C LYS A 163 7.80 3.62 15.86
N TRP A 164 6.71 4.37 16.00
CA TRP A 164 5.49 4.20 15.23
C TRP A 164 5.73 4.64 13.79
N ILE A 165 5.13 3.92 12.85
CA ILE A 165 5.12 4.25 11.42
C ILE A 165 3.69 4.35 10.90
N GLY A 166 3.54 4.93 9.72
CA GLY A 166 2.27 5.11 9.04
C GLY A 166 2.27 4.74 7.57
N THR A 167 1.29 5.29 6.86
CA THR A 167 1.09 5.09 5.42
C THR A 167 2.29 5.54 4.58
N THR A 168 3.01 6.58 5.00
CA THR A 168 4.21 7.09 4.34
C THR A 168 5.32 6.06 4.31
N GLU A 169 5.67 5.47 5.45
CA GLU A 169 6.71 4.44 5.53
C GLU A 169 6.30 3.16 4.80
N CYS A 170 5.02 2.76 4.89
CA CYS A 170 4.48 1.65 4.11
C CYS A 170 4.64 1.90 2.60
N ALA A 171 4.25 3.07 2.11
CA ALA A 171 4.39 3.42 0.70
C ALA A 171 5.86 3.50 0.28
N THR A 172 6.75 4.02 1.13
CA THR A 172 8.20 4.10 0.91
C THR A 172 8.82 2.73 0.73
N ILE A 173 8.49 1.75 1.59
CA ILE A 173 8.95 0.37 1.43
C ILE A 173 8.45 -0.23 0.11
N LEU A 174 7.15 -0.13 -0.19
CA LEU A 174 6.61 -0.70 -1.43
C LEU A 174 7.25 -0.06 -2.68
N ARG A 175 7.40 1.27 -2.69
CA ARG A 175 7.99 2.03 -3.80
C ARG A 175 9.47 1.73 -4.00
N SER A 176 10.22 1.47 -2.94
CA SER A 176 11.65 1.14 -3.06
C SER A 176 11.92 -0.19 -3.76
N PHE A 177 10.93 -1.09 -3.75
CA PHE A 177 10.92 -2.33 -4.53
C PHE A 177 10.29 -2.18 -5.93
N GLY A 178 10.03 -0.95 -6.38
CA GLY A 178 9.42 -0.68 -7.68
C GLY A 178 7.89 -0.89 -7.74
N LEU A 179 7.25 -1.16 -6.61
CA LEU A 179 5.79 -1.26 -6.57
C LEU A 179 5.14 0.12 -6.51
N ARG A 180 4.14 0.33 -7.34
CA ARG A 180 3.33 1.55 -7.31
C ARG A 180 2.41 1.54 -6.09
N ALA A 181 2.77 2.29 -5.06
CA ALA A 181 1.90 2.55 -3.90
C ALA A 181 1.37 3.98 -3.90
N ARG A 182 0.12 4.17 -3.48
CA ARG A 182 -0.53 5.48 -3.32
C ARG A 182 -1.13 5.61 -1.92
N ILE A 183 -1.25 6.85 -1.47
CA ILE A 183 -1.86 7.21 -0.19
C ILE A 183 -3.09 8.07 -0.47
N VAL A 184 -4.21 7.75 0.17
CA VAL A 184 -5.41 8.57 0.20
C VAL A 184 -5.59 9.10 1.61
N ASP A 185 -5.89 10.38 1.73
CA ASP A 185 -6.08 11.07 3.01
C ASP A 185 -7.54 11.54 3.11
N PHE A 186 -8.21 11.12 4.19
CA PHE A 186 -9.57 11.48 4.54
C PHE A 186 -9.48 12.32 5.82
N ASP A 187 -9.45 13.64 5.66
CA ASP A 187 -9.34 14.61 6.75
C ASP A 187 -10.63 15.42 6.84
N SER A 188 -11.24 15.45 8.03
CA SER A 188 -12.34 16.36 8.27
C SER A 188 -11.84 17.79 8.38
N ILE A 189 -12.28 18.63 7.44
CA ILE A 189 -11.88 20.03 7.27
C ILE A 189 -12.06 20.90 8.56
N THR A 190 -12.80 20.44 9.57
CA THR A 190 -13.01 21.17 10.83
C THR A 190 -11.78 21.27 11.75
N SER A 191 -10.66 20.57 11.47
CA SER A 191 -9.45 20.61 12.31
C SER A 191 -8.50 21.79 12.06
N LYS A 192 -8.81 22.73 11.16
CA LYS A 192 -8.02 23.96 11.00
C LYS A 192 -8.31 24.94 12.14
N ARG A 193 -7.55 24.84 13.24
CA ARG A 193 -7.40 25.97 14.18
C ARG A 193 -6.83 27.17 13.40
N PRO A 194 -7.33 28.40 13.61
CA PRO A 194 -6.74 29.58 12.98
C PRO A 194 -5.28 29.69 13.40
N LEU A 195 -4.42 29.92 12.41
CA LEU A 195 -3.00 30.20 12.55
C LEU A 195 -2.85 31.49 13.36
N ASN A 196 -2.84 31.41 14.70
CA ASN A 196 -2.45 32.47 15.66
C ASN A 196 -2.54 31.91 17.10
N ASN A 197 -1.53 31.16 17.54
CA ASN A 197 -0.96 31.15 18.89
C ASN A 197 -0.04 29.94 19.05
N TRP A 198 1.26 30.23 18.94
CA TRP A 198 2.36 29.27 19.10
C TRP A 198 2.62 29.04 20.60
N ASN A 199 2.33 27.84 21.10
CA ASN A 199 2.79 27.39 22.41
C ASN A 199 3.93 26.36 22.22
N PRO A 200 5.15 26.65 22.71
CA PRO A 200 6.28 25.74 22.60
C PRO A 200 6.20 24.69 23.70
N GLY A 201 5.46 23.59 23.47
CA GLY A 201 5.34 22.55 24.50
C GLY A 201 4.54 21.29 24.15
N CYS A 202 3.80 21.26 23.04
CA CYS A 202 3.09 20.06 22.58
C CYS A 202 3.53 19.69 21.17
N LYS A 203 4.30 18.60 21.03
CA LYS A 203 4.80 18.09 19.75
C LYS A 203 3.72 17.30 18.98
N LEU A 204 2.63 17.97 18.62
CA LEU A 204 1.85 17.62 17.43
C LEU A 204 2.30 18.59 16.34
N ALA A 205 3.45 18.29 15.74
CA ALA A 205 3.77 18.88 14.45
C ALA A 205 2.78 18.28 13.46
N GLY A 206 1.87 19.10 12.93
CA GLY A 206 1.03 18.71 11.80
C GLY A 206 1.94 18.15 10.71
N LYS A 207 1.92 16.83 10.52
CA LYS A 207 2.68 16.19 9.45
C LYS A 207 2.05 16.66 8.14
N GLN A 208 2.70 17.63 7.49
CA GLN A 208 2.50 17.80 6.07
C GLN A 208 2.96 16.51 5.40
N SER A 209 2.00 15.75 4.90
CA SER A 209 2.22 14.53 4.13
C SER A 209 2.83 14.92 2.77
N HIS A 210 4.01 14.37 2.44
CA HIS A 210 4.74 14.66 1.18
C HIS A 210 4.83 13.41 0.30
N GLY A 211 4.60 13.57 -1.01
CA GLY A 211 4.53 12.50 -2.02
C GLY A 211 3.27 12.64 -2.90
N PRO A 212 3.10 11.86 -3.98
CA PRO A 212 1.87 11.86 -4.76
C PRO A 212 0.73 11.31 -3.88
N ILE A 213 0.01 12.23 -3.25
CA ILE A 213 -1.13 11.98 -2.37
C ILE A 213 -2.36 12.50 -3.11
N ASP A 214 -3.29 11.60 -3.36
CA ASP A 214 -4.60 11.98 -3.86
C ASP A 214 -5.38 12.58 -2.66
N LYS A 215 -5.37 13.92 -2.54
CA LYS A 215 -6.10 14.63 -1.46
C LYS A 215 -7.56 14.81 -1.84
N PHE A 216 -8.48 14.24 -1.05
CA PHE A 216 -9.89 14.55 -1.14
C PHE A 216 -10.25 15.58 -0.07
N LEU A 217 -10.75 16.75 -0.50
CA LEU A 217 -11.15 17.84 0.39
C LEU A 217 -12.67 18.05 0.27
N GLN A 218 -13.46 17.69 1.29
CA GLN A 218 -14.86 18.14 1.40
C GLN A 218 -15.41 18.18 2.85
N ARG A 219 -16.68 18.59 3.02
CA ARG A 219 -17.06 19.72 3.89
C ARG A 219 -17.68 19.35 5.26
N THR A 220 -17.90 18.09 5.64
CA THR A 220 -18.44 17.73 6.98
C THR A 220 -18.15 16.29 7.47
N MET A 221 -18.03 16.11 8.80
CA MET A 221 -17.64 14.86 9.49
C MET A 221 -18.45 13.59 9.17
N ASN A 222 -19.77 13.70 8.95
CA ASN A 222 -20.61 12.53 8.61
C ASN A 222 -20.48 12.15 7.12
N GLU A 223 -20.10 13.09 6.26
CA GLU A 223 -19.83 12.83 4.85
C GLU A 223 -18.45 12.18 4.68
N ASP A 224 -17.46 12.51 5.53
CA ASP A 224 -16.09 12.02 5.38
C ASP A 224 -15.96 10.50 5.57
N SER A 225 -16.68 9.93 6.54
CA SER A 225 -16.69 8.47 6.75
C SER A 225 -17.42 7.74 5.62
N GLN A 226 -18.48 8.36 5.07
CA GLN A 226 -19.17 7.82 3.90
C GLN A 226 -18.25 7.84 2.67
N VAL A 227 -17.55 8.95 2.43
CA VAL A 227 -16.58 9.08 1.33
C VAL A 227 -15.47 8.03 1.43
N LEU A 228 -14.97 7.76 2.64
CA LEU A 228 -14.00 6.68 2.86
C LEU A 228 -14.57 5.33 2.45
N VAL A 229 -15.77 5.00 2.94
CA VAL A 229 -16.40 3.72 2.66
C VAL A 229 -16.76 3.57 1.18
N ASP A 230 -17.25 4.62 0.53
CA ASP A 230 -17.52 4.66 -0.91
C ASP A 230 -16.24 4.45 -1.72
N TRP A 231 -15.13 5.07 -1.28
CA TRP A 231 -13.83 4.87 -1.90
C TRP A 231 -13.38 3.41 -1.78
N VAL A 232 -13.51 2.81 -0.59
CA VAL A 232 -13.15 1.40 -0.35
C VAL A 232 -14.06 0.46 -1.17
N TRP A 233 -15.36 0.76 -1.24
CA TRP A 233 -16.30 0.02 -2.08
C TRP A 233 -15.86 0.05 -3.54
N LYS A 234 -15.60 1.24 -4.09
CA LYS A 234 -15.12 1.41 -5.46
C LYS A 234 -13.80 0.68 -5.71
N TYR A 235 -12.88 0.70 -4.74
CA TYR A 235 -11.59 0.02 -4.83
C TYR A 235 -11.78 -1.49 -5.06
N PHE A 236 -12.59 -2.16 -4.24
CA PHE A 236 -12.83 -3.59 -4.33
C PHE A 236 -13.83 -3.98 -5.44
N ALA A 237 -14.85 -3.16 -5.69
CA ALA A 237 -15.90 -3.44 -6.67
C ALA A 237 -15.47 -3.24 -8.12
N CYS A 238 -14.38 -2.51 -8.38
CA CYS A 238 -13.90 -2.18 -9.73
C CYS A 238 -13.79 -3.40 -10.66
N GLU A 239 -13.46 -4.59 -10.13
CA GLU A 239 -13.32 -5.84 -10.90
C GLU A 239 -14.65 -6.55 -11.20
N PHE A 240 -15.75 -6.13 -10.57
CA PHE A 240 -17.02 -6.87 -10.53
C PHE A 240 -18.21 -6.09 -11.08
N ASN A 241 -18.03 -4.92 -11.67
CA ASN A 241 -19.13 -4.04 -12.10
C ASN A 241 -20.23 -4.72 -12.95
N SER A 242 -19.92 -5.80 -13.68
CA SER A 242 -20.91 -6.58 -14.47
C SER A 242 -21.47 -7.83 -13.75
N ARG A 243 -20.96 -8.19 -12.56
CA ARG A 243 -21.30 -9.42 -11.80
C ARG A 243 -22.08 -9.14 -10.52
N LEU A 244 -22.36 -7.87 -10.22
CA LEU A 244 -23.06 -7.47 -8.99
C LEU A 244 -24.59 -7.64 -9.08
N ASP A 245 -25.12 -8.13 -10.20
CA ASP A 245 -26.52 -8.50 -10.37
C ASP A 245 -26.81 -9.88 -9.80
N GLY A 246 -27.18 -9.93 -8.52
CA GLY A 246 -27.57 -11.16 -7.86
C GLY A 246 -27.94 -10.98 -6.39
N SER A 247 -28.64 -11.97 -5.85
CA SER A 247 -28.82 -12.23 -4.42
C SER A 247 -27.47 -12.44 -3.72
N LYS A 248 -27.51 -12.72 -2.40
CA LYS A 248 -26.34 -12.88 -1.52
C LYS A 248 -25.10 -13.47 -2.23
N SER A 249 -24.00 -12.71 -2.26
CA SER A 249 -22.73 -13.14 -2.89
C SER A 249 -21.51 -12.77 -2.06
N VAL A 250 -20.53 -13.68 -2.04
CA VAL A 250 -19.19 -13.44 -1.48
C VAL A 250 -18.18 -13.60 -2.62
N LEU A 251 -17.59 -12.48 -3.03
CA LEU A 251 -16.69 -12.37 -4.16
C LEU A 251 -15.24 -12.23 -3.67
N ILE A 252 -14.31 -12.88 -4.37
CA ILE A 252 -12.88 -12.80 -4.08
C ILE A 252 -12.24 -11.90 -5.12
N SER A 253 -11.55 -10.87 -4.67
CA SER A 253 -10.84 -9.89 -5.47
C SER A 253 -9.34 -10.15 -5.46
N GLU A 254 -8.71 -9.85 -6.59
CA GLU A 254 -7.25 -9.84 -6.76
C GLU A 254 -6.63 -8.53 -6.26
N LYS A 255 -7.46 -7.61 -5.73
CA LYS A 255 -7.00 -6.38 -5.09
C LYS A 255 -6.22 -6.69 -3.82
N THR A 256 -5.17 -5.91 -3.62
CA THR A 256 -4.35 -5.94 -2.41
C THR A 256 -5.15 -5.39 -1.23
N PRO A 257 -5.01 -5.96 -0.01
CA PRO A 257 -5.53 -5.34 1.20
C PRO A 257 -5.05 -3.89 1.38
N LEU A 258 -5.84 -3.08 2.07
CA LEU A 258 -5.54 -1.68 2.30
C LEU A 258 -4.90 -1.51 3.68
N TYR A 259 -3.74 -0.87 3.73
CA TYR A 259 -3.19 -0.37 5.00
C TYR A 259 -4.07 0.79 5.47
N PHE A 260 -4.63 0.71 6.67
CA PHE A 260 -5.62 1.64 7.19
C PHE A 260 -5.15 2.30 8.49
N GLN A 261 -4.83 3.59 8.42
CA GLN A 261 -4.28 4.39 9.50
C GLN A 261 -5.31 5.36 10.08
N HIS A 262 -5.24 5.57 11.38
CA HIS A 262 -5.71 6.79 12.03
C HIS A 262 -4.76 7.16 13.17
N ASP A 263 -5.00 8.28 13.84
CA ASP A 263 -4.21 8.65 15.02
C ASP A 263 -4.29 7.56 16.11
N GLY A 264 -3.13 7.10 16.57
CA GLY A 264 -2.99 6.09 17.63
C GLY A 264 -2.90 4.63 17.19
N HIS A 265 -3.33 4.24 15.97
CA HIS A 265 -3.32 2.83 15.56
C HIS A 265 -3.44 2.64 14.04
N SER A 266 -3.03 1.47 13.55
CA SER A 266 -3.22 1.06 12.17
C SER A 266 -3.75 -0.37 12.08
N ARG A 267 -4.49 -0.65 11.03
CA ARG A 267 -5.17 -1.93 10.75
C ARG A 267 -5.09 -2.25 9.27
N THR A 268 -5.56 -3.43 8.86
CA THR A 268 -5.61 -3.85 7.46
C THR A 268 -7.05 -4.12 7.03
N ILE A 269 -7.56 -3.37 6.04
CA ILE A 269 -8.86 -3.66 5.43
C ILE A 269 -8.66 -4.76 4.40
N VAL A 270 -9.29 -5.91 4.62
CA VAL A 270 -9.22 -7.08 3.74
C VAL A 270 -10.47 -7.24 2.88
N GLY A 271 -11.47 -6.37 3.01
CA GLY A 271 -12.67 -6.42 2.20
C GLY A 271 -13.75 -5.47 2.69
N ILE A 272 -14.91 -5.55 2.06
CA ILE A 272 -16.08 -4.73 2.36
C ILE A 272 -17.36 -5.52 2.09
N GLN A 273 -18.34 -5.34 2.97
CA GLN A 273 -19.68 -5.91 2.82
C GLN A 273 -20.69 -4.77 2.69
N MET A 274 -21.58 -4.88 1.72
CA MET A 274 -22.78 -4.06 1.58
C MET A 274 -24.00 -4.92 1.91
N GLN A 275 -24.84 -4.43 2.82
CA GLN A 275 -26.17 -4.97 3.07
C GLN A 275 -27.19 -4.15 2.27
N LYS A 276 -28.03 -4.84 1.49
CA LYS A 276 -29.04 -4.16 0.67
C LYS A 276 -30.15 -3.59 1.55
N GLY A 277 -30.39 -2.28 1.42
CA GLY A 277 -31.59 -1.63 1.96
C GLY A 277 -32.74 -1.70 0.97
N LYS A 278 -33.89 -1.09 1.28
CA LYS A 278 -35.04 -1.06 0.33
C LYS A 278 -34.74 -0.16 -0.86
N CYS A 279 -33.97 0.91 -0.62
CA CYS A 279 -33.51 1.86 -1.60
C CYS A 279 -31.98 1.93 -1.61
N ALA A 280 -31.40 2.43 -2.71
CA ALA A 280 -29.95 2.58 -2.82
C ALA A 280 -29.33 3.47 -1.71
N SER A 281 -30.10 4.44 -1.21
CA SER A 281 -29.73 5.32 -0.11
C SER A 281 -29.75 4.67 1.28
N GLU A 282 -30.27 3.45 1.39
CA GLU A 282 -30.37 2.68 2.65
C GLU A 282 -29.36 1.53 2.72
N HIS A 283 -28.38 1.50 1.80
CA HIS A 283 -27.30 0.52 1.85
C HIS A 283 -26.44 0.74 3.09
N HIS A 284 -26.25 -0.32 3.87
CA HIS A 284 -25.37 -0.30 5.02
C HIS A 284 -24.07 -0.99 4.69
N TYR A 285 -22.95 -0.32 4.96
CA TYR A 285 -21.63 -0.82 4.64
C TYR A 285 -20.85 -1.19 5.90
N SER A 286 -20.11 -2.30 5.82
CA SER A 286 -19.20 -2.76 6.85
C SER A 286 -17.84 -3.08 6.23
N LEU A 287 -16.79 -2.44 6.72
CA LEU A 287 -15.41 -2.80 6.40
C LEU A 287 -15.05 -4.11 7.09
N LEU A 288 -14.30 -4.97 6.41
CA LEU A 288 -13.72 -6.18 6.97
C LEU A 288 -12.27 -5.90 7.32
N VAL A 289 -11.95 -5.87 8.62
CA VAL A 289 -10.69 -5.35 9.13
C VAL A 289 -9.97 -6.40 9.97
N LEU A 290 -8.73 -6.69 9.61
CA LEU A 290 -7.78 -7.39 10.46
C LEU A 290 -7.03 -6.40 11.33
N ASP A 291 -6.91 -6.71 12.62
CA ASP A 291 -6.25 -5.84 13.61
C ASP A 291 -5.07 -6.60 14.22
N PRO A 292 -3.83 -6.08 14.10
CA PRO A 292 -2.66 -6.74 14.69
C PRO A 292 -2.74 -6.86 16.21
N ALA A 293 -3.62 -6.11 16.90
CA ALA A 293 -3.85 -6.26 18.33
C ALA A 293 -4.65 -7.53 18.69
N HIS A 294 -5.32 -8.17 17.74
CA HIS A 294 -6.07 -9.41 18.01
C HIS A 294 -5.14 -10.63 18.07
N ARG A 295 -5.46 -11.57 18.96
CA ARG A 295 -4.81 -12.88 18.98
C ARG A 295 -5.39 -13.75 17.87
N THR A 296 -4.54 -14.23 16.96
CA THR A 296 -4.94 -15.07 15.82
C THR A 296 -5.68 -16.32 16.27
N ALA A 297 -5.21 -16.99 17.32
CA ALA A 297 -5.88 -18.17 17.88
C ALA A 297 -7.27 -17.87 18.48
N ALA A 298 -7.52 -16.65 18.97
CA ALA A 298 -8.85 -16.25 19.42
C ALA A 298 -9.76 -15.96 18.22
N LEU A 299 -9.23 -15.26 17.21
CA LEU A 299 -9.94 -14.98 15.96
C LEU A 299 -10.31 -16.26 15.22
N GLU A 300 -9.38 -17.20 15.08
CA GLU A 300 -9.59 -18.52 14.47
C GLU A 300 -10.71 -19.27 15.19
N ARG A 301 -10.68 -19.37 16.53
CA ARG A 301 -11.74 -20.02 17.31
C ARG A 301 -13.12 -19.38 17.04
N SER A 302 -13.23 -18.06 17.11
CA SER A 302 -14.49 -17.36 16.84
C SER A 302 -15.02 -17.59 15.43
N LEU A 303 -14.15 -17.70 14.43
CA LEU A 303 -14.54 -18.02 13.04
C LEU A 303 -14.86 -19.51 12.87
N ALA A 304 -14.11 -20.40 13.53
CA ALA A 304 -14.34 -21.84 13.51
C ALA A 304 -15.75 -22.17 14.05
N ASP A 305 -16.10 -21.55 15.17
CA ASP A 305 -17.39 -21.69 15.86
C ASP A 305 -18.51 -20.84 15.24
N ASN A 306 -18.18 -20.01 14.24
CA ASN A 306 -19.08 -19.01 13.64
C ASN A 306 -19.80 -18.13 14.69
N ASN A 307 -19.09 -17.75 15.76
CA ASN A 307 -19.66 -17.03 16.89
C ASN A 307 -18.77 -15.84 17.31
N GLY A 308 -19.35 -14.65 17.38
CA GLY A 308 -18.69 -13.44 17.88
C GLY A 308 -17.63 -12.83 16.95
N TRP A 309 -17.24 -13.50 15.86
CA TRP A 309 -16.21 -13.04 14.94
C TRP A 309 -16.54 -11.70 14.27
N GLN A 310 -17.82 -11.37 14.09
CA GLN A 310 -18.26 -10.09 13.51
C GLN A 310 -17.74 -8.90 14.32
N LYS A 311 -17.71 -9.01 15.65
CA LYS A 311 -17.17 -7.94 16.52
C LYS A 311 -15.66 -7.75 16.33
N LEU A 312 -14.95 -8.81 15.97
CA LEU A 312 -13.51 -8.77 15.73
C LEU A 312 -13.19 -8.18 14.35
N ILE A 313 -13.99 -8.49 13.32
CA ILE A 313 -13.65 -8.17 11.93
C ILE A 313 -14.46 -7.00 11.36
N LYS A 314 -15.76 -6.93 11.61
CA LYS A 314 -16.63 -5.94 10.96
C LYS A 314 -16.53 -4.58 11.63
N ARG A 315 -16.38 -3.53 10.81
CA ARG A 315 -16.38 -2.13 11.23
C ARG A 315 -17.38 -1.37 10.38
N GLY A 316 -18.53 -1.03 10.95
CA GLY A 316 -19.52 -0.17 10.31
C GLY A 316 -19.06 1.29 10.28
N ILE A 317 -19.71 2.11 9.47
CA ILE A 317 -19.44 3.55 9.32
C ILE A 317 -19.43 4.24 10.70
N ASP A 318 -20.37 3.92 11.58
CA ASP A 318 -20.48 4.52 12.92
C ASP A 318 -19.27 4.26 13.84
N SER A 319 -18.43 3.28 13.50
CA SER A 319 -17.19 2.99 14.24
C SER A 319 -16.01 3.87 13.80
N LEU A 320 -16.15 4.61 12.70
CA LEU A 320 -15.10 5.45 12.11
C LEU A 320 -15.11 6.88 12.69
N LYS A 321 -14.79 7.00 13.98
CA LYS A 321 -14.93 8.26 14.74
C LYS A 321 -13.68 9.15 14.80
N LYS A 322 -12.58 8.77 14.13
CA LYS A 322 -11.34 9.55 14.19
C LYS A 322 -11.41 10.72 13.20
N PRO A 323 -10.80 11.88 13.55
CA PRO A 323 -10.87 13.08 12.71
C PRO A 323 -10.14 12.93 11.38
N GLN A 324 -9.19 11.99 11.31
CA GLN A 324 -8.41 11.71 10.12
C GLN A 324 -8.20 10.21 9.96
N TYR A 325 -8.33 9.75 8.72
CA TYR A 325 -7.98 8.43 8.28
C TYR A 325 -7.10 8.50 7.03
N GLN A 326 -6.15 7.58 6.91
CA GLN A 326 -5.35 7.44 5.69
C GLN A 326 -5.34 5.99 5.22
N LEU A 327 -5.39 5.80 3.91
CA LEU A 327 -5.24 4.50 3.27
C LEU A 327 -3.94 4.47 2.48
N CYS A 328 -3.18 3.38 2.56
CA CYS A 328 -2.10 3.08 1.62
C CYS A 328 -2.42 1.79 0.87
N TYR A 329 -2.27 1.83 -0.45
CA TYR A 329 -2.65 0.73 -1.34
C TYR A 329 -1.72 0.60 -2.53
N LYS A 330 -1.58 -0.62 -3.06
CA LYS A 330 -0.91 -0.88 -4.34
C LYS A 330 -1.85 -0.51 -5.49
N SER A 331 -1.37 0.32 -6.41
CA SER A 331 -2.11 0.78 -7.59
C SER A 331 -1.65 0.02 -8.85
N GLY A 332 -2.57 -0.62 -9.58
CA GLY A 332 -2.29 -1.33 -10.84
C GLY A 332 -2.14 -0.39 -12.05
N PHE A 333 -1.48 -0.83 -13.13
CA PHE A 333 -1.37 -0.02 -14.35
C PHE A 333 -2.76 0.28 -14.93
N LEU A 334 -3.03 1.59 -15.13
CA LEU A 334 -4.23 2.28 -15.63
C LEU A 334 -5.40 2.63 -14.66
N GLU A 335 -5.87 3.89 -14.84
CA GLU A 335 -7.19 4.51 -14.48
C GLU A 335 -7.51 4.85 -13.00
N PHE A 336 -7.95 6.05 -12.58
CA PHE A 336 -8.46 7.28 -13.22
C PHE A 336 -7.94 8.52 -12.46
N TYR A 337 -7.55 9.58 -13.18
CA TYR A 337 -7.56 10.95 -12.65
C TYR A 337 -9.03 11.37 -12.47
N LEU A 338 -9.43 11.74 -11.26
CA LEU A 338 -10.65 12.53 -11.09
C LEU A 338 -10.36 13.95 -11.58
N HIS A 339 -10.64 14.22 -12.84
CA HIS A 339 -10.94 15.58 -13.25
C HIS A 339 -12.36 15.88 -12.82
N ARG A 340 -12.46 16.88 -11.94
CA ARG A 340 -13.70 17.45 -11.46
C ARG A 340 -14.18 18.41 -12.55
N ASP A 341 -14.82 17.88 -13.60
CA ASP A 341 -15.52 18.74 -14.54
C ASP A 341 -16.90 19.08 -13.97
N SER A 342 -17.05 20.37 -13.69
CA SER A 342 -18.32 21.00 -13.44
C SER A 342 -19.15 20.99 -14.72
N ARG A 343 -20.38 20.46 -14.59
CA ARG A 343 -21.56 20.56 -15.48
C ARG A 343 -21.82 19.34 -16.37
N ASP A 344 -22.93 18.71 -16.00
CA ASP A 344 -23.96 18.10 -16.83
C ASP A 344 -23.69 16.83 -17.66
N SER A 345 -24.54 15.85 -17.35
CA SER A 345 -25.06 14.75 -18.19
C SER A 345 -24.14 13.57 -18.57
N ILE A 346 -24.53 12.44 -17.96
CA ILE A 346 -24.44 11.03 -18.38
C ILE A 346 -24.10 10.82 -19.88
N ASN A 347 -23.02 10.07 -20.16
CA ASN A 347 -23.06 8.90 -21.05
C ASN A 347 -21.79 8.04 -20.97
N TYR A 348 -21.99 6.75 -20.73
CA TYR A 348 -20.97 5.70 -20.69
C TYR A 348 -20.74 5.12 -22.09
N ARG A 349 -19.49 4.99 -22.52
CA ARG A 349 -19.13 4.00 -23.55
C ARG A 349 -17.70 3.48 -23.37
N CYS A 350 -17.59 2.19 -23.09
CA CYS A 350 -16.36 1.39 -23.14
C CYS A 350 -15.90 1.24 -24.60
N GLN A 351 -14.62 1.54 -24.90
CA GLN A 351 -13.92 0.96 -26.06
C GLN A 351 -12.49 0.56 -25.67
N SER A 352 -12.17 -0.69 -26.01
CA SER A 352 -10.88 -1.38 -25.85
C SER A 352 -9.76 -0.75 -26.68
N PRO A 353 -8.47 -0.96 -26.32
CA PRO A 353 -7.36 -0.31 -27.01
C PRO A 353 -7.12 -0.95 -28.39
N GLN A 354 -7.30 -0.16 -29.45
CA GLN A 354 -6.69 -0.46 -30.75
C GLN A 354 -5.30 0.17 -30.80
N SER A 355 -4.34 -0.70 -31.11
CA SER A 355 -2.98 -0.46 -31.58
C SER A 355 -2.85 0.73 -32.53
N PHE A 356 -1.81 1.56 -32.34
CA PHE A 356 -1.27 2.38 -33.43
C PHE A 356 0.24 2.23 -33.58
N SER A 357 0.60 1.97 -34.82
CA SER A 357 1.92 1.86 -35.42
C SER A 357 2.67 3.19 -35.39
N TYR A 358 3.99 3.11 -35.25
CA TYR A 358 4.92 4.19 -35.52
C TYR A 358 4.84 4.62 -36.99
N TYR A 359 4.86 5.94 -37.19
CA TYR A 359 5.55 6.61 -38.30
C TYR A 359 6.35 7.76 -37.72
#